data_AF-A0A511M9E7-F1
#
_entry.id   AF-A0A511M9E7-F1
#
_cell.length_a   1.000
_cell.length_b   1.000
_cell.length_c   1.000
_cell.angle_alpha   90.00
_cell.angle_beta   90.00
_cell.angle_gamma   90.00
#
_symmetry.space_group_name_H-M   'P 1'
#
loop_
_entity.id
_entity.type
_entity.pdbx_description
1 polymer ?
#
loop_
_entity_poly.entity_id
_entity_poly.type
_entity_poly.pdbx_seq_one_letter_code
_entity_poly.pdbx_strand_id
1 'polypeptide(L)'
;MDKSPAYIRVRGADAIQQERMVLQYVESFGSVTRSQAAELCMITSQQASTLLRRMARAGTLVLTGERKGARYVAPADTVPPA
;
A
#
# COMPACT_ATOMS: atom_id res chain seq x y z
N MET A 1 -10.59 -31.91 -18.71
CA MET A 1 -10.92 -31.61 -17.30
C MET A 1 -9.69 -32.05 -16.51
N ASP A 2 -8.91 -31.22 -15.81
CA ASP A 2 -9.26 -30.04 -15.02
C ASP A 2 -8.09 -29.03 -14.95
N LYS A 3 -8.45 -27.74 -15.10
CA LYS A 3 -7.53 -26.61 -15.22
C LYS A 3 -7.33 -26.01 -13.83
N SER A 4 -6.34 -26.47 -13.06
CA SER A 4 -5.97 -25.85 -11.79
C SER A 4 -4.82 -24.86 -12.05
N PRO A 5 -5.01 -23.54 -11.93
CA PRO A 5 -3.90 -22.61 -12.00
C PRO A 5 -3.07 -22.82 -10.74
N ALA A 6 -1.95 -23.52 -10.90
CA ALA A 6 -0.91 -23.58 -9.90
C ALA A 6 -0.63 -22.16 -9.44
N TYR A 7 -0.75 -21.96 -8.13
CA TYR A 7 -0.72 -20.69 -7.44
C TYR A 7 0.68 -20.06 -7.60
N ILE A 8 0.98 -19.46 -8.75
CA ILE A 8 2.21 -18.70 -8.96
C ILE A 8 2.05 -17.40 -8.18
N ARG A 9 2.34 -17.45 -6.87
CA ARG A 9 2.70 -16.27 -6.06
C ARG A 9 4.03 -15.77 -6.57
N VAL A 10 4.02 -15.09 -7.71
CA VAL A 10 5.12 -14.19 -8.04
C VAL A 10 5.09 -13.17 -6.91
N ARG A 11 6.06 -13.22 -5.99
CA ARG A 11 6.11 -12.29 -4.84
C ARG A 11 6.05 -10.81 -5.26
N GLY A 12 6.35 -10.50 -6.53
CA GLY A 12 6.14 -9.19 -7.13
C GLY A 12 4.68 -8.83 -7.43
N ALA A 13 3.85 -9.79 -7.84
CA ALA A 13 2.43 -9.56 -8.13
C ALA A 13 1.63 -9.20 -6.87
N ASP A 14 1.87 -9.92 -5.77
CA ASP A 14 1.27 -9.62 -4.46
C ASP A 14 1.64 -8.20 -4.01
N ALA A 15 2.91 -7.82 -4.17
CA ALA A 15 3.39 -6.52 -3.72
C ALA A 15 2.79 -5.36 -4.53
N ILE A 16 2.64 -5.52 -5.86
CA ILE A 16 1.99 -4.52 -6.73
C ILE A 16 0.50 -4.43 -6.42
N GLN A 17 -0.16 -5.56 -6.13
CA GLN A 17 -1.58 -5.58 -5.77
C GLN A 17 -1.81 -4.87 -4.43
N GLN A 18 -0.97 -5.13 -3.43
CA GLN A 18 -1.03 -4.47 -2.13
C GLN A 18 -0.83 -2.95 -2.24
N GLU A 19 0.13 -2.50 -3.05
CA GLU A 19 0.33 -1.07 -3.31
C GLU A 19 -0.92 -0.42 -3.91
N ARG A 20 -1.53 -1.06 -4.91
CA ARG A 20 -2.78 -0.57 -5.52
C ARG A 20 -3.93 -0.50 -4.52
N MET A 21 -4.09 -1.51 -3.67
CA MET A 21 -5.12 -1.50 -2.63
C MET A 21 -4.94 -0.32 -1.67
N VAL A 22 -3.72 -0.10 -1.19
CA VAL A 22 -3.41 1.03 -0.31
C VAL A 22 -3.67 2.36 -0.98
N LEU A 23 -3.28 2.52 -2.25
CA LEU A 23 -3.49 3.74 -3.02
C LEU A 23 -4.98 4.05 -3.13
N GLN A 24 -5.79 3.08 -3.57
CA GLN A 24 -7.24 3.22 -3.68
C GLN A 24 -7.92 3.54 -2.35
N TYR A 25 -7.44 2.93 -1.26
CA TYR A 25 -7.94 3.24 0.08
C TYR A 25 -7.64 4.69 0.47
N VAL A 26 -6.40 5.16 0.23
CA VAL A 26 -6.02 6.54 0.53
C VAL A 26 -6.76 7.54 -0.36
N GLU A 27 -7.04 7.21 -1.62
CA GLU A 27 -7.89 8.02 -2.50
C GLU A 27 -9.35 8.10 -1.99
N SER A 28 -9.89 6.99 -1.48
CA SER A 28 -11.29 6.92 -1.03
C SER A 28 -11.50 7.51 0.37
N PHE A 29 -10.55 7.30 1.28
CA PHE A 29 -10.65 7.65 2.71
C PHE A 29 -9.71 8.80 3.13
N GLY A 30 -8.84 9.26 2.24
CA GLY A 30 -7.91 10.38 2.44
C GLY A 30 -6.60 10.04 3.18
N SER A 31 -6.57 9.00 4.02
CA SER A 31 -5.35 8.59 4.73
C SER A 31 -5.38 7.13 5.15
N VAL A 32 -4.20 6.55 5.38
CA VAL A 32 -4.04 5.17 5.85
C VAL A 32 -2.99 5.09 6.95
N THR A 33 -3.29 4.33 7.99
CA THR A 33 -2.34 3.97 9.04
C THR A 33 -1.71 2.62 8.77
N ARG A 34 -0.61 2.31 9.48
CA ARG A 34 0.03 0.99 9.38
C ARG A 34 -0.93 -0.16 9.68
N SER A 35 -1.78 -0.01 10.68
CA SER A 35 -2.75 -1.05 11.06
C SER A 35 -3.82 -1.25 9.99
N GLN A 36 -4.37 -0.15 9.44
CA GLN A 36 -5.33 -0.22 8.34
C GLN A 36 -4.72 -0.86 7.09
N ALA A 37 -3.48 -0.50 6.73
CA ALA A 37 -2.79 -1.14 5.60
C ALA A 37 -2.55 -2.64 5.82
N ALA A 38 -2.23 -3.04 7.06
CA ALA A 38 -2.05 -4.45 7.42
C ALA A 38 -3.35 -5.25 7.26
N GLU A 39 -4.48 -4.72 7.75
CA GLU A 39 -5.80 -5.34 7.60
C GLU A 39 -6.24 -5.38 6.13
N LEU A 40 -6.11 -4.26 5.42
CA LEU A 40 -6.49 -4.12 4.02
C LEU A 40 -5.74 -5.11 3.12
N CYS A 41 -4.43 -5.24 3.33
CA CYS A 41 -3.58 -6.12 2.53
C CYS A 41 -3.51 -7.56 3.07
N MET A 42 -4.17 -7.85 4.21
CA MET A 42 -4.05 -9.11 4.96
C MET A 42 -2.58 -9.52 5.18
N ILE A 43 -1.75 -8.56 5.60
CA ILE A 43 -0.33 -8.76 5.88
C ILE A 43 0.02 -8.41 7.33
N THR A 44 1.20 -8.81 7.76
CA THR A 44 1.69 -8.43 9.09
C THR A 44 1.95 -6.93 9.19
N SER A 45 1.85 -6.36 10.39
CA SER A 45 2.18 -4.95 10.65
C SER A 45 3.60 -4.56 10.18
N GLN A 46 4.54 -5.51 10.22
CA GLN A 46 5.93 -5.28 9.81
C GLN A 46 6.06 -5.22 8.28
N GLN A 47 5.33 -6.07 7.56
CA GLN A 47 5.22 -6.00 6.10
C GLN A 47 4.52 -4.72 5.66
N ALA A 48 3.42 -4.34 6.32
CA ALA A 48 2.72 -3.08 6.04
C ALA A 48 3.65 -1.86 6.22
N SER A 49 4.45 -1.83 7.29
CA SER A 49 5.46 -0.79 7.50
C SER A 49 6.46 -0.71 6.33
N THR A 50 6.91 -1.86 5.84
CA THR A 50 7.87 -1.93 4.73
C THR A 50 7.24 -1.47 3.42
N LEU A 51 6.00 -1.89 3.14
CA LEU A 51 5.24 -1.49 1.97
C LEU A 51 4.98 0.02 1.95
N LEU A 52 4.46 0.58 3.04
CA LEU A 52 4.17 2.01 3.15
C LEU A 52 5.45 2.85 3.02
N ARG A 53 6.56 2.41 3.62
CA ARG A 53 7.88 3.06 3.44
C ARG A 53 8.37 2.99 2.00
N ARG A 54 8.14 1.88 1.29
CA ARG A 54 8.50 1.74 -0.13
C ARG A 54 7.69 2.70 -0.99
N MET A 55 6.37 2.76 -0.79
CA MET A 55 5.48 3.70 -1.47
C MET A 55 5.87 5.16 -1.18
N ALA A 56 6.22 5.47 0.08
CA ALA A 56 6.69 6.81 0.43
C ALA A 56 8.02 7.17 -0.23
N ARG A 57 8.96 6.23 -0.34
CA ARG A 57 10.21 6.42 -1.10
C ARG A 57 9.96 6.57 -2.60
N ALA A 58 8.94 5.92 -3.13
CA ALA A 58 8.53 6.04 -4.52
C ALA A 58 7.74 7.34 -4.81
N GLY A 59 7.43 8.13 -3.79
CA GLY A 59 6.65 9.35 -3.94
C GLY A 59 5.15 9.13 -4.14
N THR A 60 4.65 7.90 -4.00
CA THR A 60 3.21 7.58 -4.12
C THR A 60 2.43 7.77 -2.83
N LEU A 61 3.11 7.95 -1.70
CA LEU A 61 2.52 8.31 -0.41
C LEU A 61 3.42 9.32 0.32
N VAL A 62 2.82 10.12 1.18
CA VAL A 62 3.56 11.03 2.06
C VAL A 62 3.23 10.67 3.50
N LEU A 63 4.26 10.42 4.30
CA LEU A 63 4.09 10.27 5.74
C LEU A 63 3.78 11.64 6.35
N THR A 64 2.62 11.77 6.98
CA THR A 64 2.19 12.97 7.69
C THR A 64 1.85 12.66 9.15
N GLY A 65 2.10 13.61 10.03
CA GLY A 65 1.89 13.49 11.47
C GLY A 65 3.12 13.00 12.25
N GLU A 66 3.09 13.24 13.56
CA GLU A 66 4.19 12.94 14.47
C GLU A 66 3.78 11.91 15.53
N ARG A 67 4.72 11.01 15.89
CA ARG A 67 4.58 10.00 16.96
C ARG A 67 3.37 9.06 16.77
N LYS A 68 2.36 9.16 17.64
CA LYS A 68 1.19 8.26 17.69
C LYS A 68 0.18 8.51 16.57
N GLY A 69 0.29 9.63 15.85
CA GLY A 69 -0.62 10.03 14.76
C GLY A 69 -0.05 9.86 13.35
N ALA A 70 1.07 9.14 13.21
CA ALA A 70 1.72 8.93 11.92
C ALA A 70 0.78 8.20 10.94
N ARG A 71 0.40 8.89 9.88
CA ARG A 71 -0.49 8.40 8.82
C ARG A 71 0.12 8.67 7.45
N TYR A 72 -0.18 7.84 6.48
CA TYR A 72 0.23 8.04 5.10
C TYR A 72 -0.94 8.64 4.33
N VAL A 73 -0.67 9.69 3.57
CA VAL A 73 -1.64 10.38 2.72
C VAL A 73 -1.18 10.35 1.27
N ALA A 74 -2.13 10.53 0.34
CA ALA A 74 -1.78 10.68 -1.06
C ALA A 74 -0.94 11.95 -1.23
N PRO A 75 0.08 11.94 -2.10
CA PRO A 75 0.75 13.16 -2.49
C PRO A 75 -0.29 14.03 -3.18
N ALA A 76 -0.42 15.28 -2.74
CA ALA A 76 -1.29 16.26 -3.40
C ALA A 76 -0.89 16.51 -4.88
N ASP A 77 0.31 16.06 -5.28
CA ASP A 77 0.96 16.34 -6.56
C ASP A 77 1.09 15.10 -7.46
N THR A 78 0.13 14.17 -7.44
CA THR A 78 0.13 13.08 -8.43
C THR A 78 -0.41 13.57 -9.78
N VAL A 79 0.36 14.45 -10.43
CA VAL A 79 0.35 14.53 -11.90
C VAL A 79 1.06 13.25 -12.37
N PRO A 80 0.39 12.33 -13.10
CA PRO A 80 1.08 11.18 -13.65
C PRO A 80 2.20 11.70 -14.57
N PRO A 81 3.45 11.20 -14.47
CA PRO A 81 4.41 11.45 -15.53
C PRO A 81 3.82 10.84 -16.81
N ALA A 82 3.58 11.71 -17.80
CA ALA A 82 3.11 11.37 -19.13
C ALA A 82 4.00 10.34 -19.83
#